data_AF-A0A0M3KE49-F1
#
_entry.id   AF-A0A0M3KE49-F1
#
_cell.length_a   1.000
_cell.length_b   1.000
_cell.length_c   1.000
_cell.angle_alpha   90.00
_cell.angle_beta   90.00
_cell.angle_gamma   90.00
#
_symmetry.space_group_name_H-M   'P 1'
#
loop_
_entity.id
_entity.type
_entity.pdbx_description
1 polymer ?
#
loop_
_entity_poly.entity_id
_entity_poly.type
_entity_poly.pdbx_seq_one_letter_code
_entity_poly.pdbx_strand_id
1 'polypeptide(L)'
;MEHGRCPFINGKFRYLSKQIFYLQLDKLLSCQKLLSEEDGNIVNDEHLFITTHQVYELWFKQINFEMDNIMAYLNNKIVDETKTLRIVSGLERIVRILKLLTDQMLILETMSPLDFVEFRKYLKSSSGFQSFQFRILENKLGIISEGRINYNSQHYAAVFKNEHERAMVQRSEDA
;
A
#
# COMPACT_ATOMS: atom_id res chain seq x y z
N MET A 1 -32.19 11.48 17.19
CA MET A 1 -31.14 10.79 16.41
C MET A 1 -30.12 10.28 17.39
N GLU A 2 -30.37 9.07 17.89
CA GLU A 2 -29.42 8.26 18.64
C GLU A 2 -28.37 7.72 17.67
N HIS A 3 -27.11 7.58 18.08
CA HIS A 3 -26.14 6.54 17.66
C HIS A 3 -24.83 6.76 18.43
N GLY A 4 -24.90 6.59 19.76
CA GLY A 4 -23.74 6.74 20.65
C GLY A 4 -23.92 6.10 22.02
N ARG A 5 -24.85 5.15 22.18
CA ARG A 5 -25.04 4.44 23.45
C ARG A 5 -24.77 2.96 23.27
N CYS A 6 -23.57 2.54 23.68
CA CYS A 6 -23.35 1.16 24.08
C CYS A 6 -24.16 0.93 25.38
N PRO A 7 -25.08 -0.04 25.44
CA PRO A 7 -25.86 -0.27 26.64
C PRO A 7 -24.97 -0.81 27.75
N PHE A 8 -24.99 -0.15 28.90
CA PHE A 8 -24.45 -0.68 30.14
C PHE A 8 -25.26 -1.91 30.54
N ILE A 9 -24.67 -3.09 30.42
CA ILE A 9 -25.25 -4.33 30.96
C ILE A 9 -24.13 -5.15 31.64
N ASN A 10 -24.25 -5.28 32.96
CA ASN A 10 -23.63 -6.32 33.78
C ASN A 10 -22.11 -6.57 33.66
N GLY A 11 -21.31 -5.59 34.09
CA GLY A 11 -20.19 -5.88 35.00
C GLY A 11 -18.90 -6.53 34.47
N LYS A 12 -18.76 -6.90 33.20
CA LYS A 12 -17.46 -7.37 32.64
C LYS A 12 -17.35 -7.09 31.13
N PHE A 13 -16.57 -6.07 30.74
CA PHE A 13 -15.74 -6.02 29.49
C PHE A 13 -14.93 -4.70 29.46
N ARG A 14 -14.08 -4.47 30.46
CA ARG A 14 -13.24 -3.27 30.56
C ARG A 14 -11.88 -3.42 29.84
N TYR A 15 -11.84 -4.13 28.71
CA TYR A 15 -10.64 -4.30 27.87
C TYR A 15 -11.01 -4.71 26.43
N LEU A 16 -11.91 -3.98 25.75
CA LEU A 16 -11.74 -3.89 24.29
C LEU A 16 -10.37 -3.25 24.09
N SER A 17 -9.41 -4.07 23.67
CA SER A 17 -7.99 -3.83 23.95
C SER A 17 -7.52 -2.53 23.29
N LYS A 18 -6.78 -1.70 24.04
CA LYS A 18 -6.18 -0.44 23.55
C LYS A 18 -5.47 -0.60 22.19
N GLN A 19 -4.94 -1.79 21.93
CA GLN A 19 -4.30 -2.18 20.68
C GLN A 19 -5.24 -2.17 19.47
N ILE A 20 -6.47 -2.70 19.59
CA ILE A 20 -7.47 -2.73 18.52
C ILE A 20 -7.79 -1.30 18.07
N PHE A 21 -8.02 -0.40 19.02
CA PHE A 21 -8.31 1.01 18.73
C PHE A 21 -7.10 1.74 18.16
N TYR A 22 -5.91 1.55 18.76
CA TYR A 22 -4.69 2.22 18.32
C TYR A 22 -4.29 1.85 16.88
N LEU A 23 -4.39 0.57 16.52
CA LEU A 23 -4.08 0.08 15.17
C LEU A 23 -5.27 0.20 14.20
N GLN A 24 -6.43 0.68 14.68
CA GLN A 24 -7.68 0.76 13.92
C GLN A 24 -8.04 -0.58 13.26
N LEU A 25 -7.90 -1.69 13.99
CA LEU A 25 -8.08 -3.04 13.43
C LEU A 25 -9.47 -3.26 12.84
N ASP A 26 -10.51 -2.64 13.41
CA ASP A 26 -11.86 -2.73 12.85
C ASP A 26 -11.94 -2.20 11.42
N LYS A 27 -11.18 -1.15 11.10
CA LYS A 27 -11.08 -0.63 9.73
C LYS A 27 -10.18 -1.51 8.88
N LEU A 28 -9.02 -1.88 9.38
CA LEU A 28 -8.03 -2.65 8.62
C LEU A 28 -8.55 -4.05 8.23
N LEU A 29 -9.20 -4.74 9.17
CA LEU A 29 -9.70 -6.11 9.04
C LEU A 29 -11.12 -6.19 8.44
N SER A 30 -11.71 -5.06 8.03
CA SER A 30 -12.97 -5.03 7.28
C SER A 30 -12.81 -4.62 5.81
N CYS A 31 -11.56 -4.44 5.35
CA CYS A 31 -11.25 -4.04 3.98
C CYS A 31 -11.14 -5.22 2.99
N GLN A 32 -11.29 -6.47 3.43
CA GLN A 32 -11.12 -7.67 2.61
C GLN A 32 -12.47 -8.09 1.99
N LYS A 33 -12.84 -7.48 0.86
CA LYS A 33 -14.08 -7.79 0.14
C LYS A 33 -13.78 -8.60 -1.12
N LEU A 34 -14.31 -9.82 -1.21
CA LEU A 34 -14.14 -10.71 -2.35
C LEU A 34 -15.17 -10.38 -3.43
N LEU A 35 -14.73 -10.07 -4.64
CA LEU A 35 -15.63 -9.83 -5.76
C LEU A 35 -16.27 -11.13 -6.24
N SER A 36 -15.58 -12.26 -6.09
CA SER A 36 -16.11 -13.57 -6.42
C SER A 36 -17.27 -13.99 -5.51
N GLU A 37 -17.23 -13.59 -4.23
CA GLU A 37 -18.33 -13.78 -3.28
C GLU A 37 -19.55 -12.92 -3.64
N GLU A 38 -19.34 -11.67 -4.06
CA GLU A 38 -20.43 -10.79 -4.51
C GLU A 38 -21.17 -11.33 -5.74
N ASP A 39 -20.48 -12.10 -6.59
CA ASP A 39 -21.04 -12.76 -7.79
C ASP A 39 -21.59 -14.18 -7.49
N GLY A 40 -21.49 -14.66 -6.25
CA GLY A 40 -22.01 -15.97 -5.82
C GLY A 40 -21.12 -17.17 -6.14
N ASN A 41 -19.89 -16.96 -6.64
CA ASN A 41 -18.92 -18.01 -6.94
C ASN A 41 -17.64 -17.79 -6.13
N ILE A 42 -17.66 -18.12 -4.84
CA ILE A 42 -16.57 -17.86 -3.90
C ILE A 42 -15.29 -18.58 -4.33
N VAL A 43 -14.23 -17.81 -4.59
CA VAL A 43 -12.88 -18.32 -4.81
C VAL A 43 -12.01 -17.95 -3.61
N ASN A 44 -11.63 -18.95 -2.80
CA ASN A 44 -10.96 -18.71 -1.52
C ASN A 44 -9.61 -17.97 -1.66
N ASP A 45 -8.84 -18.28 -2.70
CA ASP A 45 -7.53 -17.67 -2.95
C ASP A 45 -7.62 -16.18 -3.34
N GLU A 46 -8.82 -15.66 -3.67
CA GLU A 46 -9.03 -14.21 -3.81
C GLU A 46 -8.75 -13.48 -2.50
N HIS A 47 -9.05 -14.08 -1.34
CA HIS A 47 -8.73 -13.49 -0.04
C HIS A 47 -7.21 -13.35 0.15
N LEU A 48 -6.43 -14.36 -0.26
CA LEU A 48 -4.96 -14.32 -0.24
C LEU A 48 -4.43 -13.22 -1.16
N PHE A 49 -4.99 -13.11 -2.36
CA PHE A 49 -4.65 -12.07 -3.33
C PHE A 49 -4.88 -10.67 -2.74
N ILE A 50 -6.07 -10.41 -2.18
CA ILE A 50 -6.41 -9.12 -1.55
C ILE A 50 -5.46 -8.81 -0.39
N THR A 51 -5.30 -9.75 0.53
CA THR A 51 -4.48 -9.55 1.74
C THR A 51 -3.04 -9.25 1.38
N THR A 52 -2.47 -9.99 0.43
CA THR A 52 -1.10 -9.80 -0.04
C THR A 52 -0.91 -8.39 -0.63
N HIS A 53 -1.82 -7.93 -1.49
CA HIS A 53 -1.74 -6.59 -2.08
C HIS A 53 -1.95 -5.48 -1.04
N GLN A 54 -2.83 -5.67 -0.06
CA GLN A 54 -2.99 -4.71 1.05
C GLN A 54 -1.73 -4.57 1.89
N VAL A 55 -1.03 -5.68 2.17
CA VAL A 55 0.25 -5.65 2.89
C VAL A 55 1.33 -4.95 2.07
N TYR A 56 1.39 -5.17 0.74
CA TYR A 56 2.27 -4.38 -0.14
C TYR A 56 2.00 -2.88 -0.02
N GLU A 57 0.74 -2.45 -0.09
CA GLU A 57 0.36 -1.04 0.00
C GLU A 57 0.67 -0.42 1.38
N LEU A 58 0.57 -1.19 2.46
CA LEU A 58 1.01 -0.74 3.80
C LEU A 58 2.53 -0.52 3.85
N TRP A 59 3.32 -1.42 3.26
CA TRP A 59 4.77 -1.26 3.19
C TRP A 59 5.19 -0.14 2.26
N PHE A 60 4.54 0.05 1.11
CA PHE A 60 4.79 1.20 0.25
C PHE A 60 4.48 2.53 0.97
N LYS A 61 3.44 2.57 1.79
CA LYS A 61 3.15 3.73 2.63
C LYS A 61 4.28 4.00 3.63
N GLN A 62 4.81 2.96 4.27
CA GLN A 62 5.95 3.11 5.18
C GLN A 62 7.21 3.57 4.45
N ILE A 63 7.53 2.99 3.28
CA ILE A 63 8.68 3.39 2.48
C ILE A 63 8.57 4.86 2.06
N ASN A 64 7.41 5.28 1.55
CA ASN A 64 7.19 6.68 1.18
C ASN A 64 7.34 7.63 2.38
N PHE A 65 6.85 7.23 3.56
CA PHE A 65 7.06 8.00 4.79
C PHE A 65 8.54 8.14 5.17
N GLU A 66 9.33 7.07 5.05
CA GLU A 66 10.78 7.15 5.27
C GLU A 66 11.47 8.05 4.23
N MET A 67 11.11 7.90 2.95
CA MET A 67 11.63 8.73 1.86
C MET A 67 11.36 10.21 2.09
N ASP A 68 10.14 10.58 2.50
CA ASP A 68 9.78 11.96 2.82
C ASP A 68 10.64 12.54 3.95
N ASN A 69 10.88 11.75 5.01
CA ASN A 69 11.76 12.16 6.09
C ASN A 69 13.21 12.34 5.63
N ILE A 70 13.71 11.41 4.81
CA ILE A 70 15.08 11.46 4.26
C ILE A 70 15.25 12.72 3.39
N MET A 71 14.33 12.98 2.48
CA MET A 71 14.36 14.17 1.62
C MET A 71 14.28 15.45 2.47
N ALA A 72 13.44 15.48 3.51
CA ALA A 72 13.38 16.61 4.43
C ALA A 72 14.72 16.87 5.13
N TYR A 73 15.43 15.82 5.57
CA TYR A 73 16.78 15.97 6.14
C TYR A 73 17.79 16.48 5.11
N LEU A 74 17.78 15.94 3.89
CA LEU A 74 18.69 16.32 2.81
C LEU A 74 18.46 17.76 2.31
N ASN A 75 17.23 18.27 2.38
CA ASN A 75 16.90 19.63 1.99
C ASN A 75 17.33 20.71 3.03
N ASN A 76 17.99 20.30 4.12
CA ASN A 76 18.57 21.26 5.06
C ASN A 76 19.86 21.84 4.49
N LYS A 77 20.10 23.14 4.72
CA LYS A 77 21.37 23.80 4.34
C LYS A 77 22.62 23.13 4.91
N ILE A 78 22.49 22.53 6.10
CA ILE A 78 23.56 21.79 6.78
C ILE A 78 23.02 20.44 7.23
N VAL A 79 23.66 19.38 6.75
CA VAL A 79 23.43 18.00 7.17
C VAL A 79 24.54 17.63 8.17
N ASP A 80 24.22 17.72 9.46
CA ASP A 80 25.12 17.32 10.54
C ASP A 80 25.16 15.78 10.72
N GLU A 81 26.06 15.31 11.59
CA GLU A 81 26.22 13.88 11.87
C GLU A 81 24.93 13.23 12.40
N THR A 82 24.15 13.95 13.21
CA THR A 82 22.89 13.42 13.75
C THR A 82 21.88 13.19 12.63
N LYS A 83 21.72 14.15 11.71
CA LYS A 83 20.86 13.99 10.52
C LYS A 83 21.37 12.88 9.61
N THR A 84 22.70 12.78 9.42
CA THR A 84 23.32 11.72 8.62
C THR A 84 22.97 10.34 9.17
N LEU A 85 23.06 10.13 10.48
CA LEU A 85 22.68 8.86 11.12
C LEU A 85 21.19 8.53 10.92
N ARG A 86 20.31 9.54 10.96
CA ARG A 86 18.86 9.35 10.69
C ARG A 86 18.60 8.95 9.26
N ILE A 87 19.27 9.59 8.29
CA ILE A 87 19.17 9.26 6.86
C ILE A 87 19.62 7.82 6.62
N VAL A 88 20.80 7.44 7.09
CA VAL A 88 21.35 6.08 6.92
C VAL A 88 20.41 5.04 7.53
N SER A 89 19.91 5.29 8.75
CA SER A 89 18.97 4.38 9.41
C SER A 89 17.65 4.23 8.64
N GLY A 90 17.12 5.32 8.07
CA GLY A 90 15.92 5.30 7.25
C GLY A 90 16.12 4.51 5.96
N LEU A 91 17.24 4.73 5.26
CA LEU A 91 17.59 3.98 4.05
C LEU A 91 17.79 2.49 4.34
N GLU A 92 18.47 2.14 5.44
CA GLU A 92 18.61 0.74 5.84
C GLU A 92 17.25 0.08 6.10
N ARG A 93 16.33 0.80 6.75
CA ARG A 93 14.95 0.33 6.96
C ARG A 93 14.22 0.09 5.64
N ILE A 94 14.31 1.03 4.69
CA ILE A 94 13.73 0.87 3.35
C ILE A 94 14.29 -0.40 2.68
N VAL A 95 15.61 -0.60 2.71
CA VAL A 95 16.25 -1.80 2.13
C VAL A 95 15.72 -3.09 2.77
N ARG A 96 15.55 -3.12 4.09
CA ARG A 96 14.99 -4.29 4.79
C ARG A 96 13.53 -4.55 4.41
N ILE A 97 12.72 -3.50 4.28
CA ILE A 97 11.33 -3.62 3.82
C ILE A 97 11.29 -4.16 2.39
N LEU A 98 12.10 -3.62 1.48
CA LEU A 98 12.16 -4.10 0.09
C LEU A 98 12.54 -5.57 -0.02
N LYS A 99 13.47 -6.05 0.83
CA LYS A 99 13.80 -7.49 0.91
C LYS A 99 12.61 -8.32 1.35
N LEU A 100 11.90 -7.88 2.39
CA LEU A 100 10.68 -8.56 2.86
C LEU A 100 9.61 -8.59 1.77
N LEU A 101 9.44 -7.51 1.00
CA LEU A 101 8.51 -7.44 -0.12
C LEU A 101 8.87 -8.45 -1.22
N THR A 102 10.16 -8.64 -1.52
CA THR A 102 10.60 -9.69 -2.44
C THR A 102 10.22 -11.07 -1.93
N ASP A 103 10.49 -11.37 -0.65
CA ASP A 103 10.17 -12.68 -0.05
C ASP A 103 8.65 -12.92 0.03
N GLN A 104 7.86 -11.85 0.20
CA GLN A 104 6.39 -11.92 0.25
C GLN A 104 5.79 -12.46 -1.07
N MET A 105 6.45 -12.32 -2.22
CA MET A 105 6.00 -12.92 -3.48
C MET A 105 5.84 -14.44 -3.38
N LEU A 106 6.69 -15.11 -2.59
CA LEU A 106 6.65 -16.56 -2.39
C LEU A 106 5.34 -17.03 -1.74
N ILE A 107 4.68 -16.16 -0.97
CA ILE A 107 3.36 -16.45 -0.39
C ILE A 107 2.29 -16.41 -1.48
N LEU A 108 2.36 -15.47 -2.42
CA LEU A 108 1.39 -15.39 -3.52
C LEU A 108 1.57 -16.55 -4.51
N GLU A 109 2.80 -17.05 -4.66
CA GLU A 109 3.11 -18.23 -5.49
C GLU A 109 2.49 -19.54 -5.00
N THR A 110 1.97 -19.58 -3.76
CA THR A 110 1.22 -20.75 -3.29
C THR A 110 -0.17 -20.87 -3.90
N MET A 111 -0.67 -19.79 -4.54
CA MET A 111 -1.94 -19.78 -5.26
C MET A 111 -1.80 -20.50 -6.60
N SER A 112 -2.71 -21.42 -6.89
CA SER A 112 -2.73 -22.11 -8.18
C SER A 112 -3.05 -21.15 -9.32
N PRO A 113 -2.40 -21.28 -10.49
CA PRO A 113 -2.79 -20.52 -11.68
C PRO A 113 -4.26 -20.74 -12.09
N LEU A 114 -4.84 -21.91 -11.80
CA LEU A 114 -6.25 -22.21 -12.09
C LEU A 114 -7.18 -21.38 -11.21
N ASP A 115 -6.92 -21.35 -9.90
CA ASP A 115 -7.70 -20.56 -8.93
C ASP A 115 -7.58 -19.06 -9.26
N PHE A 116 -6.38 -18.60 -9.65
CA PHE A 116 -6.18 -17.24 -10.11
C PHE A 116 -7.05 -16.89 -11.31
N VAL A 117 -7.10 -17.75 -12.33
CA VAL A 117 -7.93 -17.53 -13.54
C VAL A 117 -9.42 -17.42 -13.18
N GLU A 118 -9.88 -18.17 -12.18
CA GLU A 118 -11.29 -18.20 -11.79
C GLU A 118 -11.80 -16.84 -11.29
N PHE A 119 -11.04 -16.15 -10.43
CA PHE A 119 -11.42 -14.82 -9.95
C PHE A 119 -10.85 -13.66 -10.78
N ARG A 120 -9.83 -13.90 -11.63
CA ARG A 120 -9.23 -12.84 -12.48
C ARG A 120 -10.26 -12.12 -13.34
N LYS A 121 -11.33 -12.79 -13.77
CA LYS A 121 -12.42 -12.20 -14.55
C LYS A 121 -13.09 -11.01 -13.84
N TYR A 122 -13.08 -10.99 -12.50
CA TYR A 122 -13.65 -9.91 -11.69
C TYR A 122 -12.76 -8.67 -11.60
N LEU A 123 -11.45 -8.81 -11.77
CA LEU A 123 -10.46 -7.74 -11.55
C LEU A 123 -10.45 -6.65 -12.65
N LYS A 124 -11.30 -6.75 -13.69
CA LYS A 124 -11.29 -5.85 -14.87
C LYS A 124 -9.86 -5.70 -15.45
N SER A 125 -9.56 -4.60 -16.15
CA SER A 125 -8.20 -4.26 -16.59
C SER A 125 -7.29 -3.75 -15.46
N SER A 126 -7.67 -3.97 -14.20
CA SER A 126 -6.96 -3.44 -13.02
C SER A 126 -5.72 -4.30 -12.81
N SER A 127 -4.65 -3.91 -13.51
CA SER A 127 -3.33 -4.53 -13.41
C SER A 127 -2.50 -3.85 -12.32
N GLY A 128 -1.47 -4.54 -11.82
CA GLY A 128 -0.48 -3.99 -10.88
C GLY A 128 0.24 -2.71 -11.35
N PHE A 129 0.02 -2.28 -12.60
CA PHE A 129 0.45 -0.96 -13.10
C PHE A 129 -0.27 0.23 -12.43
N GLN A 130 -1.33 -0.03 -11.66
CA GLN A 130 -2.14 0.98 -10.96
C GLN A 130 -1.76 1.21 -9.48
N SER A 131 -0.65 0.68 -8.98
CA SER A 131 -0.19 1.06 -7.64
C SER A 131 0.38 2.49 -7.67
N PHE A 132 -0.42 3.47 -7.23
CA PHE A 132 0.00 4.86 -7.22
C PHE A 132 1.16 5.10 -6.22
N GLN A 133 1.17 4.40 -5.08
CA GLN A 133 2.24 4.52 -4.09
C GLN A 133 3.57 4.00 -4.62
N PHE A 134 3.54 2.94 -5.44
CA PHE A 134 4.72 2.45 -6.14
C PHE A 134 5.25 3.48 -7.15
N ARG A 135 4.37 4.15 -7.91
CA ARG A 135 4.79 5.23 -8.83
C ARG A 135 5.36 6.44 -8.11
N ILE A 136 4.79 6.83 -6.98
CA ILE A 136 5.36 7.89 -6.13
C ILE A 136 6.76 7.52 -5.66
N LEU A 137 6.98 6.27 -5.25
CA LEU A 137 8.30 5.80 -4.84
C LEU A 137 9.31 5.88 -5.98
N GLU A 138 8.96 5.39 -7.17
CA GLU A 138 9.84 5.49 -8.35
C GLU A 138 10.22 6.94 -8.69
N ASN A 139 9.26 7.86 -8.61
CA ASN A 139 9.51 9.29 -8.86
C ASN A 139 10.45 9.88 -7.80
N LYS A 140 10.23 9.59 -6.51
CA LYS A 140 11.11 10.02 -5.41
C LYS A 140 12.51 9.44 -5.48
N LEU A 141 12.68 8.29 -6.15
CA LEU A 141 13.99 7.69 -6.43
C LEU A 141 14.68 8.30 -7.67
N GLY A 142 14.02 9.22 -8.37
CA GLY A 142 14.58 9.93 -9.51
C GLY A 142 14.41 9.22 -10.86
N ILE A 143 13.44 8.31 -11.00
CA ILE A 143 13.14 7.69 -12.30
C ILE A 143 12.45 8.72 -13.19
N ILE A 144 13.19 9.22 -14.19
CA ILE A 144 12.69 10.18 -15.18
C ILE A 144 11.68 9.54 -16.13
N SER A 145 10.71 10.34 -16.58
CA SER A 145 9.59 9.85 -17.41
C SER A 145 10.07 9.28 -18.75
N GLU A 146 11.09 9.87 -19.35
CA GLU A 146 11.68 9.41 -20.62
C GLU A 146 12.34 8.03 -20.52
N GLY A 147 12.77 7.64 -19.31
CA GLY A 147 13.34 6.32 -19.05
C GLY A 147 12.29 5.22 -18.89
N ARG A 148 11.00 5.56 -18.89
CA ARG A 148 9.90 4.60 -18.68
C ARG A 148 9.48 3.98 -20.00
N ILE A 149 9.26 2.67 -19.99
CA ILE A 149 8.69 1.97 -21.15
C ILE A 149 7.21 2.31 -21.24
N ASN A 150 6.78 2.82 -22.39
CA ASN A 150 5.38 3.13 -22.66
C ASN A 150 4.55 1.85 -22.71
N TYR A 151 3.73 1.60 -21.69
CA TYR A 151 2.71 0.55 -21.72
C TYR A 151 1.45 1.09 -22.40
N ASN A 152 0.95 0.40 -23.44
CA ASN A 152 -0.17 0.86 -24.28
C ASN A 152 0.01 2.25 -24.93
N SER A 153 1.25 2.72 -25.14
CA SER A 153 1.53 4.05 -25.69
C SER A 153 0.92 5.22 -24.89
N GLN A 154 0.63 5.01 -23.61
CA GLN A 154 0.08 6.03 -22.71
C GLN A 154 1.07 6.36 -21.60
N HIS A 155 1.05 7.63 -21.17
CA HIS A 155 1.83 8.07 -20.01
C HIS A 155 1.40 7.26 -18.77
N TYR A 156 2.34 6.87 -17.92
CA TYR A 156 2.06 6.01 -16.76
C TYR A 156 1.05 6.65 -15.78
N ALA A 157 0.96 7.99 -15.75
CA ALA A 157 -0.04 8.72 -14.95
C ALA A 157 -1.47 8.63 -15.51
N ALA A 158 -1.65 8.30 -16.80
CA ALA A 158 -2.96 8.18 -17.44
C ALA A 158 -3.78 6.98 -16.94
N VAL A 159 -3.12 6.05 -16.25
CA VAL A 159 -3.75 4.85 -15.69
C VAL A 159 -4.61 5.17 -14.45
N PHE A 160 -4.36 6.32 -13.78
CA PHE A 160 -5.12 6.75 -12.61
C PHE A 160 -6.36 7.55 -13.01
N LYS A 161 -7.54 7.03 -12.68
CA LYS A 161 -8.82 7.71 -12.95
C LYS A 161 -9.21 8.70 -11.86
N ASN A 162 -8.73 8.49 -10.64
CA ASN A 162 -8.97 9.35 -9.48
C ASN A 162 -8.10 10.62 -9.58
N GLU A 163 -8.74 11.80 -9.46
CA GLU A 163 -8.06 13.09 -9.50
C GLU A 163 -7.03 13.26 -8.38
N HIS A 164 -7.34 12.75 -7.18
CA HIS A 164 -6.42 12.83 -6.04
C HIS A 164 -5.14 12.01 -6.28
N GLU A 165 -5.27 10.78 -6.81
CA GLU A 165 -4.13 9.93 -7.13
C GLU A 165 -3.27 10.54 -8.23
N ARG A 166 -3.90 11.04 -9.31
CA ARG A 166 -3.19 11.75 -10.39
C ARG A 166 -2.41 12.95 -9.85
N ALA A 167 -3.06 13.78 -9.03
CA ALA A 167 -2.42 14.96 -8.46
C ALA A 167 -1.26 14.61 -7.51
N MET A 168 -1.31 13.47 -6.81
CA MET A 168 -0.17 13.02 -5.99
C MET A 168 0.99 12.52 -6.85
N VAL A 169 0.71 11.75 -7.91
CA VAL A 169 1.76 11.24 -8.81
C VAL A 169 2.45 12.39 -9.54
N GLN A 170 1.70 13.34 -10.11
CA GLN A 170 2.27 14.53 -10.75
C GLN A 170 3.12 15.36 -9.79
N ARG A 171 2.62 15.64 -8.57
CA ARG A 171 3.41 16.37 -7.56
C ARG A 171 4.72 15.70 -7.17
N SER A 172 4.83 14.38 -7.35
CA SER A 172 6.05 13.64 -7.03
C SER A 172 7.10 13.66 -8.15
N GLU A 173 6.73 14.05 -9.38
CA GLU A 173 7.69 14.26 -10.47
C GLU A 173 8.51 15.53 -10.27
N ASP A 174 7.92 16.54 -9.64
CA ASP A 174 8.52 17.88 -9.43
C ASP A 174 9.21 18.04 -8.05
N ALA A 175 9.25 16.99 -7.23
CA ALA A 175 9.69 17.04 -5.82
C ALA A 175 11.16 16.63 -5.65
#